data_AF-A0A9P8SHT7-F1
#
_entry.id   AF-A0A9P8SHT7-F1
#
_cell.length_a   1.000
_cell.length_b   1.000
_cell.length_c   1.000
_cell.angle_alpha   90.00
_cell.angle_beta   90.00
_cell.angle_gamma   90.00
#
_symmetry.space_group_name_H-M   'P 1'
#
loop_
_entity.id
_entity.type
_entity.pdbx_description
1 polymer ?
#
loop_
_entity_poly.entity_id
_entity_poly.type
_entity_poly.pdbx_seq_one_letter_code
_entity_poly.pdbx_strand_id
1 'polypeptide(L)'
;MGCLDGLGLSCSILAIRDEQPLYDLDLASCRRFFSEVSEDLSSPYSLERFVHEQMERSDYKDCMWPRVHDLDDALGFLANFDDKPAPVTYKLVNSDSECCLDENSLLLAHFLSLIFGRQIEHAAFACLHKHLSKPQGIEPQTMEHFIEQLLALRWRVGLDRRRHTGLHVHEPQAEVVELSSRIERDTSLCKKLYFSLCHIRQRLGRKHSGVDDPSFSDRQYRGVTNTLPREDSPEAFDDWMRQGEALIEEAGPQERNSS
;
A
#
# COMPACT_ATOMS: atom_id res chain seq x y z
N MET A 1 -17.00 -1.17 -30.40
CA MET A 1 -16.05 -1.85 -31.30
C MET A 1 -14.80 -0.98 -31.31
N GLY A 2 -13.95 -1.13 -30.28
CA GLY A 2 -12.91 -0.15 -29.92
C GLY A 2 -11.57 -0.44 -30.59
N CYS A 3 -10.83 0.63 -30.89
CA CYS A 3 -9.57 0.74 -31.64
C CYS A 3 -8.35 -0.09 -31.16
N LEU A 4 -8.51 -1.26 -30.55
CA LEU A 4 -7.41 -1.99 -29.89
C LEU A 4 -6.94 -3.27 -30.60
N ASP A 5 -7.66 -3.77 -31.61
CA ASP A 5 -7.34 -5.09 -32.20
C ASP A 5 -6.48 -5.03 -33.48
N GLY A 6 -6.03 -3.84 -33.93
CA GLY A 6 -5.47 -3.66 -35.29
C GLY A 6 -3.96 -3.45 -35.43
N LEU A 7 -3.24 -3.16 -34.35
CA LEU A 7 -1.82 -2.81 -34.41
C LEU A 7 -1.15 -3.49 -33.22
N GLY A 8 -0.13 -4.31 -33.46
CA GLY A 8 0.64 -5.02 -32.42
C GLY A 8 1.47 -4.09 -31.52
N LEU A 9 0.90 -2.96 -31.10
CA LEU A 9 1.45 -1.98 -30.18
C LEU A 9 1.00 -2.37 -28.77
N SER A 10 1.97 -2.65 -27.89
CA SER A 10 1.72 -2.92 -26.48
C SER A 10 1.20 -1.64 -25.81
N CYS A 11 -0.09 -1.61 -25.49
CA CYS A 11 -0.67 -0.52 -24.69
C CYS A 11 -0.50 -0.84 -23.21
N SER A 12 0.12 0.08 -22.44
CA SER A 12 0.18 -0.03 -20.99
C SER A 12 -0.46 1.17 -20.30
N ILE A 13 -0.91 0.98 -19.06
CA ILE A 13 -1.35 2.07 -18.19
C ILE A 13 -0.29 2.29 -17.13
N LEU A 14 0.29 3.49 -17.12
CA LEU A 14 1.25 3.92 -16.11
C LEU A 14 0.51 4.51 -14.91
N ALA A 15 0.73 3.92 -13.74
CA ALA A 15 0.28 4.48 -12.46
C ALA A 15 1.31 5.50 -11.95
N ILE A 16 0.86 6.72 -11.66
CA ILE A 16 1.71 7.84 -11.24
C ILE A 16 1.19 8.40 -9.92
N ARG A 17 2.10 8.67 -9.00
CA ARG A 17 1.81 9.38 -7.75
C ARG A 17 2.88 10.43 -7.51
N ASP A 18 2.49 11.69 -7.31
CA ASP A 18 3.42 12.82 -7.14
C ASP A 18 4.50 12.88 -8.25
N GLU A 19 4.09 12.75 -9.51
CA GLU A 19 4.98 12.68 -10.70
C GLU A 19 5.95 11.49 -10.72
N GLN A 20 5.86 10.57 -9.74
CA GLN A 20 6.66 9.35 -9.72
C GLN A 20 5.90 8.17 -10.33
N PRO A 21 6.49 7.50 -11.34
CA PRO A 21 5.92 6.28 -11.89
C PRO A 21 6.04 5.14 -10.87
N LEU A 22 4.92 4.48 -10.55
CA LEU A 22 4.87 3.38 -9.59
C LEU A 22 5.03 2.02 -10.29
N TYR A 23 4.15 1.75 -11.25
CA TYR A 23 4.09 0.51 -12.01
C TYR A 23 3.36 0.74 -13.34
N ASP A 24 3.64 -0.11 -14.31
CA ASP A 24 2.85 -0.22 -15.53
C ASP A 24 1.90 -1.41 -15.45
N LEU A 25 0.70 -1.26 -16.00
CA LEU A 25 -0.24 -2.33 -16.24
C LEU A 25 -0.20 -2.68 -17.72
N ASP A 26 0.21 -3.89 -18.07
CA ASP A 26 0.12 -4.38 -19.45
C ASP A 26 -1.33 -4.78 -19.75
N LEU A 27 -2.02 -3.99 -20.56
CA LEU A 27 -3.43 -4.21 -20.87
C LEU A 27 -3.67 -5.53 -21.60
N ALA A 28 -2.70 -6.01 -22.40
CA ALA A 28 -2.83 -7.28 -23.09
C ALA A 28 -2.82 -8.45 -22.10
N SER A 29 -1.90 -8.42 -21.14
CA SER A 29 -1.81 -9.43 -20.09
C SER A 29 -2.99 -9.34 -19.12
N CYS A 30 -3.43 -8.14 -18.72
CA CYS A 30 -4.65 -7.94 -17.94
C CYS A 30 -5.89 -8.52 -18.63
N ARG A 31 -6.04 -8.31 -19.94
CA ARG A 31 -7.18 -8.83 -20.72
C ARG A 31 -7.17 -10.37 -20.75
N ARG A 32 -6.00 -10.98 -20.90
CA ARG A 32 -5.81 -12.43 -20.84
C ARG A 32 -6.19 -12.98 -19.47
N PHE A 33 -5.62 -12.41 -18.41
CA PHE A 33 -5.90 -12.77 -17.02
C PHE A 33 -7.40 -12.74 -16.72
N PHE A 34 -8.10 -11.66 -17.07
CA PHE A 34 -9.55 -11.59 -16.83
C PHE A 34 -10.36 -12.53 -17.70
N SER A 35 -9.94 -12.80 -18.93
CA SER A 35 -10.65 -13.74 -19.79
C SER A 35 -10.61 -15.14 -19.17
N GLU A 36 -9.44 -15.58 -18.72
CA GLU A 36 -9.25 -16.85 -18.01
C GLU A 36 -10.05 -16.90 -16.70
N VAL A 37 -10.03 -15.84 -15.88
CA VAL A 37 -10.80 -15.82 -14.64
C VAL A 37 -12.31 -15.78 -14.91
N SER A 38 -12.75 -15.07 -15.95
CA SER A 38 -14.18 -14.89 -16.27
C SER A 38 -14.88 -16.18 -16.72
N GLU A 39 -14.13 -17.13 -17.30
CA GLU A 39 -14.66 -18.45 -17.68
C GLU A 39 -15.09 -19.27 -16.47
N ASP A 40 -14.50 -19.02 -15.29
CA ASP A 40 -14.79 -19.71 -14.05
C ASP A 40 -15.88 -19.03 -13.19
N LEU A 41 -16.35 -17.84 -13.58
CA LEU A 41 -17.30 -17.07 -12.79
C LEU A 41 -18.76 -17.48 -13.05
N SER A 42 -19.41 -18.02 -12.03
CA SER A 42 -20.87 -18.23 -12.03
C SER A 42 -21.60 -16.99 -11.49
N SER A 43 -22.60 -16.50 -12.24
CA SER A 43 -23.41 -15.33 -11.88
C SER A 43 -24.51 -15.68 -10.85
N PRO A 44 -24.82 -14.82 -9.85
CA PRO A 44 -24.24 -13.50 -9.57
C PRO A 44 -22.96 -13.61 -8.74
N TYR A 45 -21.96 -12.80 -9.12
CA TYR A 45 -20.63 -12.82 -8.53
C TYR A 45 -20.24 -11.40 -8.08
N SER A 46 -19.89 -11.23 -6.80
CA SER A 46 -19.56 -9.90 -6.26
C SER A 46 -18.08 -9.57 -6.50
N LEU A 47 -17.79 -8.27 -6.67
CA LEU A 47 -16.41 -7.79 -6.80
C LEU A 47 -15.56 -8.11 -5.56
N GLU A 48 -16.13 -8.02 -4.36
CA GLU A 48 -15.43 -8.36 -3.12
C GLU A 48 -14.98 -9.82 -3.11
N ARG A 49 -15.89 -10.72 -3.52
CA ARG A 49 -15.59 -12.15 -3.66
C ARG A 49 -14.54 -12.39 -4.74
N PHE A 50 -14.64 -11.69 -5.87
CA PHE A 50 -13.64 -11.72 -6.94
C PHE A 50 -12.25 -11.41 -6.41
N VAL A 51 -12.10 -10.24 -5.78
CA VAL A 51 -10.83 -9.78 -5.23
C VAL A 51 -10.28 -10.82 -4.25
N HIS A 52 -11.12 -11.35 -3.36
CA HIS A 52 -10.70 -12.34 -2.37
C HIS A 52 -10.20 -13.65 -3.01
N GLU A 53 -10.93 -14.20 -3.98
CA GLU A 53 -10.54 -15.45 -4.66
C GLU A 53 -9.28 -15.27 -5.51
N GLN A 54 -8.97 -14.05 -5.98
CA GLN A 54 -7.74 -13.79 -6.72
C GLN A 54 -6.51 -13.59 -5.80
N MET A 55 -6.67 -13.42 -4.48
CA MET A 55 -5.56 -13.09 -3.56
C MET A 55 -4.42 -14.13 -3.53
N GLU A 56 -4.72 -15.39 -3.82
CA GLU A 56 -3.76 -16.49 -3.78
C GLU A 56 -3.08 -16.76 -5.12
N ARG A 57 -3.57 -16.17 -6.21
CA ARG A 57 -2.94 -16.35 -7.53
C ARG A 57 -1.70 -15.45 -7.66
N SER A 58 -0.73 -15.89 -8.45
CA SER A 58 0.53 -15.19 -8.70
C SER A 58 0.71 -14.69 -10.14
N ASP A 59 -0.20 -15.05 -11.04
CA ASP A 59 -0.23 -14.67 -12.45
C ASP A 59 -0.54 -13.17 -12.68
N TYR A 60 -1.03 -12.47 -11.64
CA TYR A 60 -1.09 -11.01 -11.64
C TYR A 60 0.28 -10.36 -11.88
N LYS A 61 1.38 -11.07 -11.57
CA LYS A 61 2.74 -10.58 -11.79
C LYS A 61 3.04 -10.37 -13.28
N ASP A 62 2.38 -11.11 -14.17
CA ASP A 62 2.54 -10.94 -15.62
C ASP A 62 1.79 -9.69 -16.13
N CYS A 63 0.85 -9.17 -15.34
CA CYS A 63 0.02 -8.02 -15.69
C CYS A 63 0.64 -6.69 -15.26
N MET A 64 1.60 -6.71 -14.33
CA MET A 64 2.09 -5.52 -13.66
C MET A 64 3.61 -5.49 -13.67
N TRP A 65 4.19 -4.37 -14.09
CA TRP A 65 5.63 -4.17 -14.11
C TRP A 65 6.00 -3.05 -13.14
N PRO A 66 6.56 -3.37 -11.97
CA PRO A 66 6.96 -2.35 -11.02
C PRO A 66 8.18 -1.59 -11.55
N ARG A 67 8.25 -0.28 -11.27
CA ARG A 67 9.36 0.58 -11.73
C ARG A 67 10.51 0.72 -10.74
N VAL A 68 10.26 0.40 -9.46
CA VAL A 68 11.20 0.67 -8.36
C VAL A 68 11.65 -0.61 -7.64
N HIS A 69 10.73 -1.50 -7.28
CA HIS A 69 11.02 -2.73 -6.54
C HIS A 69 10.65 -3.95 -7.37
N ASP A 70 11.33 -5.08 -7.18
CA ASP A 70 10.94 -6.35 -7.79
C ASP A 70 9.62 -6.86 -7.17
N LEU A 71 8.77 -7.52 -7.96
CA LEU A 71 7.54 -8.17 -7.47
C LEU A 71 7.81 -9.30 -6.49
N ASP A 72 9.04 -9.82 -6.48
CA ASP A 72 9.47 -10.81 -5.50
C ASP A 72 9.79 -10.19 -4.12
N ASP A 73 9.99 -8.87 -4.05
CA ASP A 73 10.06 -8.09 -2.80
C ASP A 73 8.71 -7.45 -2.48
N ALA A 74 7.74 -8.27 -2.08
CA ALA A 74 6.39 -7.80 -1.75
C ALA A 74 6.36 -6.76 -0.61
N LEU A 75 7.31 -6.81 0.33
CA LEU A 75 7.40 -5.87 1.45
C LEU A 75 7.90 -4.49 1.02
N GLY A 76 8.93 -4.44 0.18
CA GLY A 76 9.38 -3.20 -0.45
C GLY A 76 8.34 -2.63 -1.40
N PHE A 77 7.70 -3.49 -2.20
CA PHE A 77 6.68 -3.03 -3.15
C PHE A 77 5.42 -2.49 -2.47
N LEU A 78 4.99 -3.05 -1.34
CA LEU A 78 3.89 -2.50 -0.54
C LEU A 78 4.18 -1.06 -0.08
N ALA A 79 5.44 -0.69 0.14
CA ALA A 79 5.81 0.66 0.58
C ALA A 79 5.36 1.70 -0.44
N ASN A 80 5.48 1.38 -1.74
CA ASN A 80 5.03 2.25 -2.82
C ASN A 80 3.51 2.52 -2.81
N PHE A 81 2.71 1.57 -2.32
CA PHE A 81 1.25 1.72 -2.24
C PHE A 81 0.84 2.53 -1.01
N ASP A 82 1.54 2.35 0.11
CA ASP A 82 1.17 2.96 1.40
C ASP A 82 1.70 4.38 1.62
N ASP A 83 2.63 4.88 0.79
CA ASP A 83 3.48 5.98 1.25
C ASP A 83 3.08 7.43 1.00
N LYS A 84 2.06 7.77 0.21
CA LYS A 84 1.83 9.20 -0.06
C LYS A 84 0.35 9.56 -0.08
N PRO A 85 -0.01 10.72 0.50
CA PRO A 85 -1.40 11.11 0.62
C PRO A 85 -1.97 11.63 -0.71
N ALA A 86 -1.12 11.76 -1.74
CA ALA A 86 -1.53 12.07 -3.09
C ALA A 86 -2.23 10.87 -3.76
N PRO A 87 -3.33 11.12 -4.49
CA PRO A 87 -4.01 10.06 -5.22
C PRO A 87 -3.10 9.48 -6.30
N VAL A 88 -3.29 8.19 -6.59
CA VAL A 88 -2.71 7.57 -7.80
C VAL A 88 -3.52 8.06 -9.00
N THR A 89 -2.80 8.52 -10.01
CA THR A 89 -3.35 8.89 -11.33
C THR A 89 -2.87 7.89 -12.37
N TYR A 90 -3.61 7.77 -13.48
CA TYR A 90 -3.34 6.79 -14.52
C TYR A 90 -3.15 7.48 -15.87
N LYS A 91 -2.10 7.12 -16.60
CA LYS A 91 -1.84 7.60 -17.96
C LYS A 91 -1.69 6.43 -18.92
N LEU A 92 -2.31 6.51 -20.11
CA LEU A 92 -2.07 5.53 -21.16
C LEU A 92 -0.71 5.80 -21.80
N VAL A 93 0.15 4.79 -21.82
CA VAL A 93 1.42 4.82 -22.54
C VAL A 93 1.24 3.95 -23.78
N ASN A 94 1.14 4.62 -24.93
CA ASN A 94 1.21 3.98 -26.23
C ASN A 94 2.24 4.75 -27.06
N SER A 95 3.05 4.03 -27.82
CA SER A 95 4.11 4.60 -28.65
C SER A 95 3.53 5.75 -29.48
N ASP A 96 4.05 6.96 -29.25
CA ASP A 96 3.82 8.20 -30.01
C ASP A 96 2.56 9.05 -29.81
N SER A 97 1.65 8.78 -28.85
CA SER A 97 0.63 9.78 -28.50
C SER A 97 0.03 9.61 -27.09
N GLU A 98 0.01 10.69 -26.31
CA GLU A 98 -0.83 10.79 -25.11
C GLU A 98 -2.31 10.69 -25.51
N CYS A 99 -2.91 9.52 -25.32
CA CYS A 99 -4.33 9.34 -25.57
C CYS A 99 -5.08 9.46 -24.25
N CYS A 100 -6.08 10.35 -24.20
CA CYS A 100 -6.99 10.41 -23.05
C CYS A 100 -7.69 9.05 -22.89
N LEU A 101 -7.58 8.45 -21.71
CA LEU A 101 -8.33 7.26 -21.35
C LEU A 101 -9.82 7.59 -21.30
N ASP A 102 -10.67 6.73 -21.87
CA ASP A 102 -12.11 6.84 -21.65
C ASP A 102 -12.48 6.40 -20.21
N GLU A 103 -13.68 6.77 -19.76
CA GLU A 103 -14.16 6.51 -18.40
C GLU A 103 -14.14 5.01 -18.04
N ASN A 104 -14.46 4.14 -19.00
CA ASN A 104 -14.45 2.70 -18.80
C ASN A 104 -13.02 2.16 -18.62
N SER A 105 -12.06 2.68 -19.37
CA SER A 105 -10.65 2.31 -19.28
C SER A 105 -10.02 2.80 -17.97
N LEU A 106 -10.39 4.01 -17.52
CA LEU A 106 -10.02 4.52 -16.20
C LEU A 106 -10.59 3.67 -15.07
N LEU A 107 -11.87 3.30 -15.19
CA LEU A 107 -12.54 2.44 -14.21
C LEU A 107 -11.88 1.06 -14.15
N LEU A 108 -11.57 0.46 -15.31
CA LEU A 108 -10.84 -0.80 -15.39
C LEU A 108 -9.44 -0.70 -14.77
N ALA A 109 -8.69 0.35 -15.08
CA ALA A 109 -7.36 0.60 -14.51
C ALA A 109 -7.41 0.73 -12.99
N HIS A 110 -8.43 1.44 -12.48
CA HIS A 110 -8.68 1.57 -11.06
C HIS A 110 -8.99 0.22 -10.42
N PHE A 111 -9.90 -0.58 -11.00
CA PHE A 111 -10.22 -1.91 -10.50
C PHE A 111 -9.01 -2.85 -10.50
N LEU A 112 -8.22 -2.86 -11.57
CA LEU A 112 -6.97 -3.62 -11.67
C LEU A 112 -6.00 -3.24 -10.56
N SER A 113 -5.81 -1.94 -10.35
CA SER A 113 -4.93 -1.42 -9.29
C SER A 113 -5.38 -1.84 -7.89
N LEU A 114 -6.69 -1.91 -7.66
CA LEU A 114 -7.24 -2.40 -6.40
C LEU A 114 -6.98 -3.90 -6.20
N ILE A 115 -7.24 -4.72 -7.23
CA ILE A 115 -7.00 -6.17 -7.17
C ILE A 115 -5.52 -6.46 -6.91
N PHE A 116 -4.64 -5.82 -7.69
CA PHE A 116 -3.20 -6.01 -7.58
C PHE A 116 -2.66 -5.48 -6.26
N GLY A 117 -3.15 -4.32 -5.80
CA GLY A 117 -2.88 -3.80 -4.45
C GLY A 117 -3.15 -4.86 -3.37
N ARG A 118 -4.30 -5.52 -3.41
CA ARG A 118 -4.67 -6.57 -2.45
C ARG A 118 -3.82 -7.83 -2.54
N GLN A 119 -3.40 -8.22 -3.74
CA GLN A 119 -2.50 -9.36 -3.93
C GLN A 119 -1.10 -9.08 -3.39
N ILE A 120 -0.60 -7.85 -3.57
CA ILE A 120 0.69 -7.41 -3.00
C ILE A 120 0.62 -7.39 -1.48
N GLU A 121 -0.45 -6.81 -0.91
CA GLU A 121 -0.70 -6.82 0.54
C GLU A 121 -0.67 -8.26 1.08
N HIS A 122 -1.40 -9.18 0.42
CA HIS A 122 -1.44 -10.58 0.82
C HIS A 122 -0.06 -11.24 0.77
N ALA A 123 0.69 -11.03 -0.31
CA ALA A 123 2.05 -11.55 -0.45
C ALA A 123 3.00 -10.99 0.62
N ALA A 124 2.89 -9.69 0.94
CA ALA A 124 3.65 -9.03 2.00
C ALA A 124 3.32 -9.62 3.38
N PHE A 125 2.04 -9.87 3.67
CA PHE A 125 1.61 -10.52 4.91
C PHE A 125 2.13 -11.96 5.03
N ALA A 126 2.05 -12.74 3.96
CA ALA A 126 2.58 -14.10 3.93
C ALA A 126 4.10 -14.12 4.14
N CYS A 127 4.81 -13.19 3.50
CA CYS A 127 6.24 -12.98 3.68
C CYS A 127 6.57 -12.67 5.14
N LEU A 128 5.87 -11.68 5.72
CA LEU A 128 6.04 -11.31 7.11
C LEU A 128 5.79 -12.48 8.06
N HIS A 129 4.68 -13.21 7.87
CA HIS A 129 4.34 -14.36 8.71
C HIS A 129 5.47 -15.41 8.68
N LYS A 130 5.98 -15.73 7.48
CA LYS A 130 7.11 -16.66 7.30
C LYS A 130 8.37 -16.20 8.04
N HIS A 131 8.69 -14.90 8.01
CA HIS A 131 9.85 -14.34 8.72
C HIS A 131 9.66 -14.35 10.24
N LEU A 132 8.46 -14.03 10.74
CA LEU A 132 8.15 -14.10 12.16
C LEU A 132 8.19 -15.53 12.71
N SER A 133 7.77 -16.50 11.91
CA SER A 133 7.74 -17.92 12.28
C SER A 133 9.11 -18.61 12.26
N LYS A 134 10.13 -18.04 11.60
CA LYS A 134 11.46 -18.67 11.50
C LYS A 134 12.48 -18.08 12.49
N PRO A 135 13.33 -18.91 13.14
CA PRO A 135 14.29 -18.47 14.14
C PRO A 135 15.60 -17.88 13.57
N GLN A 136 15.80 -18.00 12.25
CA GLN A 136 16.98 -17.49 11.54
C GLN A 136 16.80 -16.00 11.27
N GLY A 137 17.88 -15.22 11.43
CA GLY A 137 17.84 -13.76 11.49
C GLY A 137 17.06 -13.13 10.33
N ILE A 138 16.24 -12.13 10.66
CA ILE A 138 15.59 -11.27 9.68
C ILE A 138 16.70 -10.44 9.02
N GLU A 139 16.71 -10.38 7.69
CA GLU A 139 17.69 -9.58 6.97
C GLU A 139 17.48 -8.09 7.28
N PRO A 140 18.55 -7.29 7.37
CA PRO A 140 18.44 -5.85 7.67
C PRO A 140 17.47 -5.10 6.74
N GLN A 141 17.47 -5.43 5.45
CA GLN A 141 16.57 -4.82 4.46
C GLN A 141 15.09 -5.15 4.74
N THR A 142 14.79 -6.39 5.12
CA THR A 142 13.43 -6.78 5.53
C THR A 142 12.97 -6.01 6.77
N MET A 143 13.90 -5.71 7.68
CA MET A 143 13.64 -4.92 8.88
C MET A 143 13.39 -3.44 8.54
N GLU A 144 14.16 -2.88 7.61
CA GLU A 144 13.91 -1.52 7.09
C GLU A 144 12.53 -1.42 6.46
N HIS A 145 12.18 -2.33 5.54
CA HIS A 145 10.84 -2.34 4.93
C HIS A 145 9.74 -2.47 5.99
N PHE A 146 9.95 -3.29 7.02
CA PHE A 146 8.98 -3.42 8.11
C PHE A 146 8.72 -2.11 8.84
N ILE A 147 9.80 -1.37 9.12
CA ILE A 147 9.74 -0.07 9.78
C ILE A 147 9.04 0.94 8.87
N GLU A 148 9.37 0.95 7.58
CA GLU A 148 8.70 1.81 6.61
C GLU A 148 7.19 1.57 6.57
N GLN A 149 6.75 0.31 6.52
CA GLN A 149 5.33 -0.03 6.58
C GLN A 149 4.68 0.47 7.87
N LEU A 150 5.34 0.28 9.01
CA LEU A 150 4.82 0.69 10.30
C LEU A 150 4.67 2.22 10.40
N LEU A 151 5.65 2.98 9.90
CA LEU A 151 5.61 4.45 9.86
C LEU A 151 4.56 4.97 8.88
N ALA A 152 4.44 4.36 7.70
CA ALA A 152 3.45 4.72 6.68
C ALA A 152 2.02 4.45 7.18
N LEU A 153 1.80 3.31 7.82
CA LEU A 153 0.50 2.96 8.37
C LEU A 153 0.09 3.90 9.52
N ARG A 154 1.03 4.27 10.40
CA ARG A 154 0.79 5.32 11.42
C ARG A 154 0.35 6.63 10.77
N TRP A 155 1.05 7.06 9.72
CA TRP A 155 0.74 8.29 9.00
C TRP A 155 -0.67 8.25 8.38
N ARG A 156 -1.02 7.14 7.72
CA ARG A 156 -2.35 6.92 7.14
C ARG A 156 -3.46 7.00 8.19
N VAL A 157 -3.29 6.32 9.33
CA VAL A 157 -4.25 6.39 10.44
C VAL A 157 -4.41 7.83 10.93
N GLY A 158 -3.31 8.58 11.07
CA GLY A 158 -3.37 9.99 11.48
C GLY A 158 -4.13 10.88 10.48
N LEU A 159 -3.89 10.70 9.18
CA LEU A 159 -4.62 11.41 8.12
C LEU A 159 -6.11 11.09 8.13
N ASP A 160 -6.46 9.82 8.30
CA ASP A 160 -7.85 9.38 8.31
C ASP A 160 -8.59 9.86 9.56
N ARG A 161 -7.94 9.87 10.73
CA ARG A 161 -8.50 10.48 11.95
C ARG A 161 -8.74 11.98 11.76
N ARG A 162 -7.78 12.70 11.16
CA ARG A 162 -7.96 14.12 10.82
C ARG A 162 -9.13 14.34 9.85
N ARG A 163 -9.26 13.50 8.81
CA ARG A 163 -10.40 13.52 7.88
C ARG A 163 -11.70 13.26 8.62
N HIS A 164 -11.75 12.23 9.46
CA HIS A 164 -12.91 11.87 10.27
C HIS A 164 -13.39 13.04 11.15
N THR A 165 -12.46 13.75 11.81
CA THR A 165 -12.78 14.96 12.58
C THR A 165 -13.36 16.08 11.71
N GLY A 166 -12.91 16.20 10.45
CA GLY A 166 -13.40 17.21 9.49
C GLY A 166 -14.73 16.87 8.79
N LEU A 167 -15.08 15.59 8.68
CA LEU A 167 -16.32 15.13 8.01
C LEU A 167 -17.59 15.36 8.83
N HIS A 168 -17.46 15.80 10.09
CA HIS A 168 -18.54 15.90 11.08
C HIS A 168 -19.67 16.90 10.75
N VAL A 169 -19.68 17.55 9.58
CA VAL A 169 -20.62 18.63 9.27
C VAL A 169 -21.47 18.42 8.00
N HIS A 170 -21.04 17.65 6.98
CA HIS A 170 -21.74 17.65 5.68
C HIS A 170 -21.77 16.34 4.86
N GLU A 171 -21.24 15.22 5.36
CA GLU A 171 -20.99 14.04 4.52
C GLU A 171 -21.92 12.85 4.83
N PRO A 172 -22.15 11.93 3.88
CA PRO A 172 -23.06 10.80 4.07
C PRO A 172 -22.65 9.91 5.26
N GLN A 173 -23.61 9.50 6.08
CA GLN A 173 -23.38 8.62 7.25
C GLN A 173 -22.61 7.33 6.87
N ALA A 174 -22.84 6.81 5.66
CA ALA A 174 -22.16 5.62 5.14
C ALA A 174 -20.64 5.82 5.01
N GLU A 175 -20.20 6.99 4.54
CA GLU A 175 -18.78 7.31 4.38
C GLU A 175 -18.09 7.47 5.73
N VAL A 176 -18.78 8.06 6.72
CA VAL A 176 -18.28 8.17 8.10
C VAL A 176 -18.08 6.79 8.73
N VAL A 177 -19.05 5.88 8.53
CA VAL A 177 -18.98 4.49 9.03
C VAL A 177 -17.86 3.71 8.34
N GLU A 178 -17.71 3.85 7.02
CA GLU A 178 -16.65 3.19 6.27
C GLU A 178 -15.27 3.70 6.70
N LEU A 179 -15.10 5.02 6.84
CA LEU A 179 -13.85 5.62 7.31
C LEU A 179 -13.51 5.17 8.73
N SER A 180 -14.50 5.14 9.64
CA SER A 180 -14.30 4.63 11.00
C SER A 180 -13.80 3.18 10.99
N SER A 181 -14.45 2.34 10.19
CA SER A 181 -14.07 0.93 10.04
C SER A 181 -12.65 0.78 9.48
N ARG A 182 -12.23 1.65 8.57
CA ARG A 182 -10.87 1.68 8.04
C ARG A 182 -9.86 2.09 9.12
N ILE A 183 -10.13 3.16 9.88
CA ILE A 183 -9.28 3.62 10.97
C ILE A 183 -9.05 2.51 12.01
N GLU A 184 -10.11 1.81 12.41
CA GLU A 184 -10.02 0.69 13.36
C GLU A 184 -9.15 -0.45 12.83
N ARG A 185 -9.38 -0.85 11.57
CA ARG A 185 -8.63 -1.91 10.90
C ARG A 185 -7.15 -1.57 10.81
N ASP A 186 -6.83 -0.37 10.35
CA ASP A 186 -5.45 0.10 10.17
C ASP A 186 -4.74 0.29 11.50
N THR A 187 -5.44 0.78 12.53
CA THR A 187 -4.91 0.87 13.91
C THR A 187 -4.57 -0.52 14.45
N SER A 188 -5.46 -1.51 14.25
CA SER A 188 -5.24 -2.89 14.68
C SER A 188 -4.05 -3.53 13.96
N LEU A 189 -3.92 -3.28 12.66
CA LEU A 189 -2.78 -3.73 11.87
C LEU A 189 -1.48 -3.08 12.36
N CYS A 190 -1.47 -1.76 12.58
CA CYS A 190 -0.33 -1.02 13.10
C CYS A 190 0.13 -1.57 14.44
N LYS A 191 -0.82 -1.88 15.33
CA LYS A 191 -0.55 -2.50 16.63
C LYS A 191 0.11 -3.88 16.50
N LYS A 192 -0.41 -4.75 15.62
CA LYS A 192 0.19 -6.07 15.36
C LYS A 192 1.60 -5.96 14.81
N LEU A 193 1.82 -5.02 13.88
CA LEU A 193 3.15 -4.79 13.31
C LEU A 193 4.11 -4.27 14.38
N TYR A 194 3.71 -3.27 15.15
CA TYR A 194 4.50 -2.75 16.26
C TYR A 194 4.94 -3.85 17.25
N PHE A 195 4.02 -4.71 17.71
CA PHE A 195 4.40 -5.79 18.62
C PHE A 195 5.30 -6.84 17.97
N SER A 196 5.16 -7.06 16.67
CA SER A 196 6.07 -7.90 15.91
C SER A 196 7.48 -7.29 15.89
N LEU A 197 7.61 -5.97 15.70
CA LEU A 197 8.87 -5.25 15.80
C LEU A 197 9.49 -5.37 17.19
N CYS A 198 8.73 -5.10 18.24
CA CYS A 198 9.18 -5.24 19.62
C CYS A 198 9.70 -6.66 19.89
N HIS A 199 8.97 -7.68 19.43
CA HIS A 199 9.40 -9.07 19.56
C HIS A 199 10.74 -9.34 18.85
N ILE A 200 10.93 -8.77 17.66
CA ILE A 200 12.18 -8.86 16.90
C ILE A 200 13.32 -8.13 17.63
N ARG A 201 13.10 -6.88 18.09
CA ARG A 201 14.08 -6.07 18.83
C ARG A 201 14.54 -6.77 20.11
N GLN A 202 13.61 -7.28 20.91
CA GLN A 202 13.93 -8.04 22.13
C GLN A 202 14.73 -9.32 21.83
N ARG A 203 14.43 -10.00 20.71
CA ARG A 203 15.19 -11.18 20.27
C ARG A 203 16.60 -10.84 19.79
N LEU A 204 16.77 -9.73 19.08
CA LEU A 204 18.08 -9.26 18.59
C LEU A 204 18.93 -8.70 19.72
N GLY A 205 18.36 -7.89 20.61
CA GLY A 205 19.03 -7.35 21.80
C GLY A 205 19.52 -8.43 22.77
N ARG A 206 18.81 -9.57 22.86
CA ARG A 206 19.31 -10.76 23.59
C ARG A 206 20.52 -11.44 22.93
N LYS A 207 20.73 -11.25 21.63
CA LYS A 207 21.86 -11.82 20.87
C LYS A 207 23.04 -10.84 20.71
N HIS A 208 22.82 -9.53 20.85
CA HIS A 208 23.77 -8.46 20.52
C HIS A 208 24.06 -7.55 21.71
N SER A 209 24.24 -8.10 22.90
CA SER A 209 24.58 -7.36 24.13
C SER A 209 25.99 -6.74 24.13
N GLY A 210 26.44 -6.16 23.01
CA GLY A 210 27.76 -5.55 22.89
C GLY A 210 28.03 -4.70 21.64
N VAL A 211 27.05 -4.42 20.77
CA VAL A 211 27.26 -3.54 19.61
C VAL A 211 26.08 -2.60 19.48
N ASP A 212 26.40 -1.34 19.18
CA ASP A 212 25.51 -0.18 19.08
C ASP A 212 24.14 -0.50 18.47
N ASP A 213 23.12 0.04 19.13
CA ASP A 213 21.71 -0.02 18.74
C ASP A 213 21.61 0.33 17.25
N PRO A 214 21.11 -0.58 16.38
CA PRO A 214 20.97 -0.27 14.98
C PRO A 214 20.07 0.95 14.90
N SER A 215 20.64 2.06 14.44
CA SER A 215 19.94 3.31 14.16
C SER A 215 18.80 2.97 13.21
N PHE A 216 17.62 2.71 13.76
CA PHE A 216 16.40 2.53 13.01
C PHE A 216 16.07 3.92 12.46
N SER A 217 16.27 4.08 11.16
CA SER A 217 16.33 5.37 10.48
C SER A 217 15.07 6.20 10.71
N ASP A 218 15.24 7.38 11.29
CA ASP A 218 14.19 8.39 11.37
C ASP A 218 13.73 8.78 9.96
N ARG A 219 12.41 8.83 9.72
CA ARG A 219 11.88 9.18 8.39
C ARG A 219 11.32 10.59 8.38
N GLN A 220 11.71 11.38 7.39
CA GLN A 220 11.16 12.72 7.20
C GLN A 220 9.92 12.65 6.30
N TYR A 221 8.77 13.02 6.85
CA TYR A 221 7.54 13.25 6.10
C TYR A 221 7.25 14.74 6.10
N ARG A 222 7.34 15.37 4.92
CA ARG A 222 7.09 16.82 4.73
C ARG A 222 7.85 17.72 5.72
N GLY A 223 9.10 17.40 6.01
CA GLY A 223 9.95 18.14 6.94
C GLY A 223 9.72 17.80 8.42
N VAL A 224 8.78 16.92 8.73
CA VAL A 224 8.52 16.42 10.08
C VAL A 224 9.14 15.04 10.26
N THR A 225 9.86 14.83 11.36
CA THR A 225 10.53 13.56 11.65
C THR A 225 9.58 12.58 12.33
N ASN A 226 9.32 11.44 11.67
CA ASN A 226 8.50 10.34 12.17
C ASN A 226 9.42 9.23 12.69
N THR A 227 9.54 9.13 14.02
CA THR A 227 10.46 8.19 14.70
C THR A 227 9.69 7.03 15.32
N LEU A 228 10.38 5.91 15.56
CA LEU A 228 9.83 4.77 16.30
C LEU A 228 9.79 5.01 17.83
N PRO A 229 8.96 4.26 18.57
CA PRO A 229 9.00 4.26 20.03
C PRO A 229 10.33 3.70 20.55
N ARG A 230 10.87 4.36 21.58
CA ARG A 230 12.09 3.88 22.26
C ARG A 230 11.81 2.67 23.13
N GLU A 231 10.63 2.62 23.73
CA GLU A 231 10.20 1.58 24.66
C GLU A 231 9.30 0.57 23.95
N ASP A 232 9.45 -0.72 24.30
CA ASP A 232 8.65 -1.81 23.76
C ASP A 232 7.48 -2.13 24.72
N SER A 233 6.45 -1.28 24.75
CA SER A 233 5.26 -1.48 25.59
C SER A 233 3.95 -1.11 24.86
N PRO A 234 2.78 -1.60 25.33
CA PRO A 234 1.47 -1.14 24.86
C PRO A 234 1.24 0.36 25.06
N GLU A 235 1.68 0.90 26.19
CA GLU A 235 1.53 2.32 26.52
C GLU A 235 2.37 3.19 25.57
N ALA A 236 3.59 2.75 25.25
CA ALA A 236 4.45 3.42 24.28
C ALA A 236 3.83 3.42 22.87
N PHE A 237 3.10 2.37 22.48
CA PHE A 237 2.33 2.36 21.23
C PHE A 237 1.22 3.41 21.22
N ASP A 238 0.42 3.47 22.28
CA ASP A 238 -0.70 4.41 22.35
C ASP A 238 -0.22 5.87 22.35
N ASP A 239 0.86 6.16 23.08
CA ASP A 239 1.49 7.48 23.08
C ASP A 239 2.11 7.83 21.73
N TRP A 240 2.76 6.87 21.08
CA TRP A 240 3.31 7.04 19.75
C TRP A 240 2.21 7.30 18.71
N MET A 241 1.10 6.56 18.73
CA MET A 241 -0.02 6.83 17.83
C MET A 241 -0.55 8.26 18.03
N ARG A 242 -0.72 8.71 19.27
CA ARG A 242 -1.18 10.07 19.60
C ARG A 242 -0.21 11.15 19.13
N GLN A 243 1.09 10.96 19.33
CA GLN A 243 2.12 11.86 18.81
C GLN A 243 2.05 11.95 17.28
N GLY A 244 1.71 10.83 16.62
CA GLY A 244 1.63 10.78 15.15
C GLY A 244 0.58 11.72 14.60
N GLU A 245 -0.55 11.84 15.27
CA GLU A 245 -1.61 12.79 14.91
C GLU A 245 -1.12 14.25 14.99
N ALA A 246 -0.36 14.60 16.04
CA ALA A 246 0.23 15.93 16.16
C ALA A 246 1.23 16.23 15.01
N LEU A 247 1.99 15.22 14.55
CA LEU A 247 2.88 15.39 13.38
C LEU A 247 2.10 15.70 12.09
N ILE A 248 0.89 15.15 11.93
CA ILE A 248 0.01 15.45 10.78
C ILE A 248 -0.45 16.91 10.81
N GLU A 249 -0.70 17.45 12.01
CA GLU A 249 -1.07 18.86 12.18
C GLU A 249 0.12 19.77 11.87
N GLU A 250 1.31 19.43 12.36
CA GLU A 250 2.56 20.15 12.11
C GLU A 250 2.94 20.17 10.63
N ALA A 251 2.71 19.07 9.90
CA ALA A 251 3.00 18.95 8.47
C ALA A 251 2.07 19.79 7.57
N GLY A 252 1.00 20.37 8.12
CA GLY A 252 0.11 21.30 7.41
C GLY A 252 -0.92 20.64 6.45
N PRO A 253 -1.69 21.45 5.71
CA PRO A 253 -2.69 20.94 4.77
C PRO A 253 -2.06 20.28 3.54
N GLN A 254 -2.69 19.21 3.05
CA GLN A 254 -2.45 18.74 1.68
C GLN A 254 -3.03 19.78 0.72
N GLU A 255 -2.20 20.57 0.07
CA GLU A 255 -2.65 21.32 -1.09
C GLU A 255 -3.20 20.31 -2.11
N ARG A 256 -4.50 20.42 -2.42
CA ARG A 256 -5.09 19.77 -3.59
C ARG A 256 -4.42 20.43 -4.79
N ASN A 257 -3.37 19.81 -5.32
CA ASN A 257 -2.87 20.16 -6.65
C ASN A 257 -4.02 19.93 -7.63
N SER A 258 -4.71 21.04 -7.91
CA SER A 258 -5.78 21.15 -8.86
C SER A 258 -5.08 21.55 -10.15
N SER A 259 -4.71 20.57 -10.96
CA SER A 259 -4.22 20.77 -12.33
C SER A 259 -4.55 19.53 -13.14
#